data_AF-A0A430S046-F1
#
_entry.id   AF-A0A430S046-F1
#
_cell.length_a   1.000
_cell.length_b   1.000
_cell.length_c   1.000
_cell.angle_alpha   90.00
_cell.angle_beta   90.00
_cell.angle_gamma   90.00
#
_symmetry.space_group_name_H-M   'P 1'
#
loop_
_entity.id
_entity.type
_entity.pdbx_description
1 polymer ?
#
loop_
_entity_poly.entity_id
_entity_poly.type
_entity_poly.pdbx_seq_one_letter_code
_entity_poly.pdbx_strand_id
1 'polypeptide(L)'
;GGRRTSGATALTYAEFLFAPQEALAPVRARFPEVERFLLEALYARLKEAEERLWELRHLSVSQRLARLLLRLSQAGEVAFSHQDLARMVGATRETVTKLLGEWALSGVVDLGYRRVEVREPQALARLAEAL
;
A
#
# COMPACT_ATOMS: atom_id res chain seq x y z
N GLY A 1 11.15 -10.56 21.89
CA GLY A 1 10.62 -10.23 20.56
C GLY A 1 9.18 -10.70 20.47
N GLY A 2 8.26 -9.81 20.11
CA GLY A 2 6.86 -10.20 19.91
C GLY A 2 6.68 -11.07 18.65
N ARG A 3 5.62 -11.87 18.61
CA ARG A 3 5.24 -12.68 17.45
C ARG A 3 5.01 -11.77 16.23
N ARG A 4 5.55 -12.14 15.07
CA ARG A 4 5.26 -11.44 13.81
C ARG A 4 3.76 -11.52 13.54
N THR A 5 3.12 -10.38 13.39
CA THR A 5 1.67 -10.26 13.11
C THR A 5 1.37 -10.18 11.60
N SER A 6 2.40 -10.12 10.77
CA SER A 6 2.33 -10.07 9.31
C SER A 6 3.52 -10.81 8.69
N GLY A 7 3.35 -11.27 7.45
CA GLY A 7 4.40 -11.84 6.61
C GLY A 7 4.73 -10.91 5.44
N ALA A 8 5.85 -11.18 4.77
CA ALA A 8 6.24 -10.51 3.55
C ALA A 8 6.63 -11.57 2.50
N THR A 9 6.24 -11.33 1.25
CA THR A 9 6.56 -12.20 0.12
C THR A 9 7.13 -11.33 -1.00
N ALA A 10 8.20 -11.79 -1.64
CA ALA A 10 8.75 -11.12 -2.81
C ALA A 10 7.79 -11.26 -3.99
N LEU A 11 7.36 -10.12 -4.57
CA LEU A 11 6.50 -10.09 -5.77
C LEU A 11 7.32 -10.18 -7.07
N THR A 12 8.60 -9.84 -6.97
CA THR A 12 9.60 -9.88 -8.04
C THR A 12 10.90 -10.46 -7.47
N TYR A 13 11.93 -10.62 -8.30
CA TYR A 13 13.26 -10.97 -7.81
C TYR A 13 13.75 -9.93 -6.77
N ALA A 14 14.24 -10.41 -5.63
CA ALA A 14 14.68 -9.56 -4.53
C ALA A 14 15.85 -10.21 -3.78
N GLU A 15 16.82 -9.38 -3.41
CA GLU A 15 17.91 -9.72 -2.51
C GLU A 15 17.69 -9.03 -1.16
N PHE A 16 18.05 -9.70 -0.06
CA PHE A 16 17.78 -9.21 1.29
C PHE A 16 19.04 -9.21 2.13
N LEU A 17 19.21 -8.14 2.92
CA LEU A 17 20.17 -8.09 4.01
C LEU A 17 19.46 -8.43 5.31
N PHE A 18 20.02 -9.38 6.06
CA PHE A 18 19.49 -9.79 7.35
C PHE A 18 20.41 -9.32 8.47
N ALA A 19 19.87 -8.48 9.36
CA ALA A 19 20.53 -8.07 10.60
C ALA A 19 19.85 -8.78 11.78
N PRO A 20 20.52 -9.73 12.46
CA PRO A 20 19.97 -10.35 13.66
C PRO A 20 19.86 -9.34 14.80
N GLN A 21 18.96 -9.57 15.76
CA GLN A 21 18.68 -8.61 16.83
C GLN A 21 19.94 -8.30 17.65
N GLU A 22 20.80 -9.29 17.84
CA GLU A 22 22.05 -9.23 18.60
C GLU A 22 23.08 -8.31 17.91
N ALA A 23 23.05 -8.21 16.57
CA ALA A 23 23.95 -7.34 15.81
C ALA A 23 23.56 -5.86 15.93
N LEU A 24 22.35 -5.54 16.40
CA LEU A 24 21.87 -4.16 16.44
C LEU A 24 22.50 -3.33 17.57
N ALA A 25 22.80 -3.95 18.71
CA ALA A 25 23.36 -3.24 19.87
C ALA A 25 24.78 -2.68 19.59
N PRO A 26 25.73 -3.45 19.02
CA PRO A 26 27.04 -2.92 18.62
C PRO A 26 26.94 -1.80 17.57
N VAL A 27 26.00 -1.93 16.62
CA VAL A 27 25.78 -0.93 15.58
C VAL A 27 25.27 0.39 16.17
N ARG A 28 24.29 0.34 17.08
CA ARG A 28 23.80 1.53 17.81
C ARG A 28 24.88 2.21 18.65
N ALA A 29 25.73 1.42 19.31
CA ALA A 29 26.83 1.95 20.10
C ALA A 29 27.90 2.64 19.25
N ARG A 30 28.14 2.12 18.04
CA ARG A 30 29.14 2.66 17.09
C ARG A 30 28.62 3.85 16.27
N PHE A 31 27.32 3.87 15.97
CA PHE A 31 26.67 4.86 15.11
C PHE A 31 25.40 5.40 15.79
N PRO A 32 25.50 6.45 16.64
CA PRO A 32 24.36 7.00 17.37
C PRO A 32 23.22 7.49 16.46
N GLU A 33 23.50 7.84 15.21
CA GLU A 33 22.50 8.27 14.21
C GLU A 33 21.47 7.17 13.91
N VAL A 34 21.81 5.90 14.16
CA VAL A 34 20.91 4.76 13.98
C VAL A 34 19.67 4.89 14.85
N GLU A 35 19.79 5.45 16.06
CA GLU A 35 18.64 5.67 16.96
C GLU A 35 17.65 6.65 16.37
N ARG A 36 18.16 7.78 15.87
CA ARG A 36 17.34 8.81 15.23
C ARG A 36 16.65 8.25 14.00
N PHE A 37 17.38 7.52 13.16
CA PHE A 37 16.82 6.84 11.99
C PHE A 37 15.69 5.87 12.37
N LEU A 38 15.90 5.04 13.40
CA LEU A 38 14.86 4.11 13.87
C LEU A 38 13.64 4.83 14.43
N LEU A 39 13.84 5.92 15.18
CA LEU A 39 12.75 6.73 15.74
C LEU A 39 11.94 7.44 14.64
N GLU A 40 12.61 8.01 13.64
CA GLU A 40 11.98 8.61 12.46
C GLU A 40 11.18 7.58 11.67
N ALA A 41 11.74 6.38 11.46
CA ALA A 41 11.03 5.29 10.79
C ALA A 41 9.79 4.81 11.59
N LEU A 42 9.89 4.75 12.92
CA LEU A 42 8.75 4.43 13.78
C LEU A 42 7.67 5.52 13.72
N TYR A 43 8.07 6.79 13.77
CA TYR A 43 7.15 7.93 13.67
C TYR A 43 6.42 7.94 12.32
N ALA A 44 7.14 7.72 11.21
CA ALA A 44 6.54 7.60 9.88
C ALA A 44 5.49 6.47 9.82
N ARG A 45 5.81 5.29 10.37
CA ARG A 45 4.85 4.17 10.43
C ARG A 45 3.64 4.46 11.30
N LEU A 46 3.81 5.21 12.39
CA LEU A 46 2.69 5.64 13.23
C LEU A 46 1.78 6.61 12.47
N LYS A 47 2.37 7.59 11.77
CA LYS A 47 1.63 8.55 10.94
C LYS A 47 0.84 7.87 9.83
N GLU A 48 1.45 6.93 9.11
CA GLU A 48 0.76 6.13 8.10
C GLU A 48 -0.43 5.34 8.70
N ALA A 49 -0.28 4.82 9.92
CA ALA A 49 -1.37 4.11 10.60
C ALA A 49 -2.51 5.06 10.99
N GLU A 50 -2.20 6.26 11.51
CA GLU A 50 -3.19 7.31 11.81
C GLU A 50 -3.97 7.72 10.56
N GLU A 51 -3.26 7.99 9.45
CA GLU A 51 -3.87 8.33 8.17
C GLU A 51 -4.79 7.22 7.66
N ARG A 52 -4.36 5.97 7.75
CA ARG A 52 -5.17 4.82 7.32
C ARG A 52 -6.43 4.65 8.17
N LEU A 53 -6.36 4.92 9.47
CA LEU A 53 -7.54 4.94 10.34
C LEU A 53 -8.48 6.09 9.96
N TRP A 54 -7.93 7.26 9.61
CA TRP A 54 -8.71 8.38 9.12
C TRP A 54 -9.42 8.01 7.80
N GLU A 55 -8.72 7.44 6.82
CA GLU A 55 -9.31 7.04 5.54
C GLU A 55 -10.41 5.99 5.71
N LEU A 56 -10.22 5.00 6.59
CA LEU A 56 -11.23 3.98 6.86
C LEU A 56 -12.52 4.57 7.44
N ARG A 57 -12.42 5.67 8.19
CA ARG A 57 -13.58 6.35 8.80
C ARG A 57 -14.27 7.34 7.86
N HIS A 58 -13.51 8.03 7.00
CA HIS A 58 -14.02 9.18 6.25
C HIS A 58 -14.22 8.90 4.75
N LEU A 59 -13.59 7.86 4.21
CA LEU A 59 -13.66 7.55 2.79
C LEU A 59 -14.44 6.27 2.55
N SER A 60 -15.19 6.24 1.46
CA SER A 60 -15.77 5.02 0.91
C SER A 60 -14.69 4.08 0.38
N VAL A 61 -15.03 2.80 0.20
CA VAL A 61 -14.14 1.81 -0.45
C VAL A 61 -13.70 2.28 -1.84
N SER A 62 -14.62 2.90 -2.59
CA SER A 62 -14.37 3.48 -3.92
C SER A 62 -13.25 4.52 -3.87
N GLN A 63 -13.37 5.51 -2.97
CA GLN A 63 -12.36 6.56 -2.81
C GLN A 63 -11.00 6.00 -2.37
N ARG A 64 -10.97 5.07 -1.40
CA ARG A 64 -9.72 4.43 -0.96
C ARG A 64 -9.05 3.64 -2.08
N LEU A 65 -9.83 2.93 -2.90
CA LEU A 65 -9.31 2.19 -4.05
C LEU A 65 -8.75 3.13 -5.13
N ALA A 66 -9.43 4.24 -5.41
CA ALA A 66 -8.95 5.23 -6.36
C ALA A 66 -7.63 5.87 -5.91
N ARG A 67 -7.54 6.29 -4.64
CA ARG A 67 -6.29 6.80 -4.03
C ARG A 67 -5.16 5.77 -4.09
N LEU A 68 -5.47 4.52 -3.76
CA LEU A 68 -4.49 3.44 -3.80
C LEU A 68 -3.93 3.26 -5.22
N LEU A 69 -4.79 3.18 -6.23
CA LEU A 69 -4.36 2.98 -7.61
C LEU A 69 -3.55 4.16 -8.15
N LEU A 70 -3.88 5.41 -7.78
CA LEU A 70 -3.08 6.60 -8.12
C LEU A 70 -1.69 6.57 -7.48
N ARG A 71 -1.59 6.10 -6.24
CA ARG A 71 -0.30 5.94 -5.57
C ARG A 71 0.52 4.82 -6.21
N LEU A 72 -0.12 3.70 -6.54
CA LEU A 72 0.54 2.54 -7.14
C LEU A 72 1.01 2.83 -8.57
N SER A 73 0.28 3.61 -9.36
CA SER A 73 0.68 3.96 -10.72
C SER A 73 1.98 4.79 -10.76
N GLN A 74 2.27 5.56 -9.71
CA GLN A 74 3.54 6.28 -9.56
C GLN A 74 4.72 5.38 -9.21
N ALA A 75 4.47 4.22 -8.59
CA ALA A 75 5.49 3.30 -8.10
C ALA A 75 5.99 2.31 -9.18
N GLY A 76 5.43 2.37 -10.39
CA GLY A 76 5.75 1.46 -11.51
C GLY A 76 4.82 0.24 -11.59
N GLU A 77 5.08 -0.63 -12.56
CA GLU A 77 4.24 -1.81 -12.82
C GLU A 77 4.48 -2.91 -11.79
N VAL A 78 3.51 -3.10 -10.88
CA VAL A 78 3.48 -4.24 -9.96
C VAL A 78 2.15 -4.97 -10.11
N ALA A 79 2.24 -6.29 -10.31
CA ALA A 79 1.09 -7.14 -10.59
C ALA A 79 0.26 -7.46 -9.33
N PHE A 80 -0.76 -6.64 -9.05
CA PHE A 80 -1.71 -6.85 -7.96
C PHE A 80 -2.94 -7.63 -8.41
N SER A 81 -3.33 -8.65 -7.65
CA SER A 81 -4.65 -9.27 -7.82
C SER A 81 -5.74 -8.42 -7.14
N HIS A 82 -7.00 -8.63 -7.52
CA HIS A 82 -8.13 -7.96 -6.85
C HIS A 82 -8.18 -8.29 -5.35
N GLN A 83 -7.71 -9.48 -4.95
CA GLN A 83 -7.64 -9.86 -3.54
C GLN A 83 -6.57 -9.07 -2.79
N ASP A 84 -5.45 -8.76 -3.44
CA ASP A 84 -4.38 -7.93 -2.85
C ASP A 84 -4.88 -6.51 -2.65
N LEU A 85 -5.50 -5.92 -3.68
CA LEU A 85 -6.13 -4.60 -3.60
C LEU A 85 -7.21 -4.54 -2.52
N ALA A 86 -8.07 -5.56 -2.41
CA ALA A 86 -9.09 -5.67 -1.38
C ALA A 86 -8.51 -5.64 0.04
N ARG A 87 -7.42 -6.39 0.29
CA ARG A 87 -6.71 -6.34 1.58
C ARG A 87 -6.13 -4.95 1.86
N MET A 88 -5.61 -4.28 0.83
CA MET A 88 -5.01 -2.96 0.97
C MET A 88 -6.06 -1.88 1.30
N VAL A 89 -7.24 -1.92 0.70
CA VAL A 89 -8.30 -0.91 0.94
C VAL A 89 -9.26 -1.29 2.07
N GLY A 90 -9.07 -2.45 2.70
CA GLY A 90 -9.94 -2.95 3.77
C GLY A 90 -11.35 -3.27 3.29
N ALA A 91 -11.46 -4.00 2.17
CA ALA A 91 -12.73 -4.40 1.58
C ALA A 91 -12.71 -5.88 1.17
N THR A 92 -13.87 -6.37 0.70
CA THR A 92 -13.97 -7.72 0.12
C THR A 92 -13.49 -7.73 -1.33
N ARG A 93 -13.06 -8.90 -1.82
CA ARG A 93 -12.64 -9.08 -3.22
C ARG A 93 -13.77 -8.79 -4.19
N GLU A 94 -14.99 -9.14 -3.83
CA GLU A 94 -16.21 -8.92 -4.59
C GLU A 94 -16.46 -7.42 -4.81
N THR A 95 -16.35 -6.62 -3.73
CA THR A 95 -16.52 -5.16 -3.79
C THR A 95 -15.49 -4.53 -4.73
N VAL A 96 -14.22 -4.90 -4.59
CA VAL A 96 -13.14 -4.38 -5.46
C VAL A 96 -13.35 -4.81 -6.91
N THR A 97 -13.73 -6.07 -7.16
CA THR A 97 -13.99 -6.57 -8.52
C THR A 97 -15.11 -5.79 -9.20
N LYS A 98 -16.19 -5.49 -8.46
CA LYS A 98 -17.31 -4.71 -8.98
C LYS A 98 -16.87 -3.28 -9.35
N LEU A 99 -16.19 -2.58 -8.45
CA LEU A 99 -15.69 -1.21 -8.70
C LEU A 99 -14.73 -1.16 -9.89
N LEU A 100 -13.76 -2.08 -9.95
CA LEU A 100 -12.83 -2.16 -11.07
C LEU A 100 -13.53 -2.44 -12.39
N GLY A 101 -14.55 -3.31 -12.40
CA GLY A 101 -15.36 -3.57 -13.59
C GLY A 101 -16.12 -2.33 -14.07
N GLU A 102 -16.75 -1.59 -13.16
CA GLU A 102 -17.44 -0.33 -13.47
C GLU A 102 -16.47 0.71 -14.05
N TRP A 103 -15.28 0.84 -13.48
CA TRP A 103 -14.24 1.77 -13.95
C TRP A 103 -13.59 1.32 -15.27
N ALA A 104 -13.52 0.02 -15.53
CA ALA A 104 -13.04 -0.50 -16.79
C ALA A 104 -14.04 -0.23 -17.92
N LEU A 105 -15.34 -0.42 -17.66
CA LEU A 105 -16.40 -0.10 -18.61
C LEU A 105 -16.46 1.40 -18.97
N SER A 106 -16.11 2.28 -18.03
CA SER A 106 -16.01 3.72 -18.27
C SER A 106 -14.65 4.18 -18.79
N GLY A 107 -13.71 3.26 -19.05
CA GLY A 107 -12.39 3.56 -19.61
C GLY A 107 -11.41 4.22 -18.63
N VAL A 108 -11.74 4.29 -17.34
CA VAL A 108 -10.86 4.90 -16.31
C VAL A 108 -9.65 4.02 -16.01
N VAL A 109 -9.85 2.70 -16.06
CA VAL A 109 -8.79 1.69 -15.88
C VAL A 109 -8.88 0.62 -16.98
N ASP A 110 -7.77 -0.09 -17.20
CA ASP A 110 -7.73 -1.31 -17.99
C ASP A 110 -7.36 -2.49 -17.09
N LEU A 111 -7.96 -3.65 -17.35
CA LEU A 111 -7.82 -4.85 -16.52
C LEU A 111 -7.15 -5.97 -17.29
N GLY A 112 -6.17 -6.61 -16.66
CA GLY A 112 -5.48 -7.80 -17.17
C GLY A 112 -5.28 -8.85 -16.08
N TYR A 113 -4.65 -9.97 -16.43
CA TYR A 113 -4.33 -11.00 -15.45
C TYR A 113 -3.37 -10.43 -14.38
N ARG A 114 -3.87 -10.29 -13.15
CA ARG A 114 -3.15 -9.66 -12.02
C ARG A 114 -2.62 -8.26 -12.36
N ARG A 115 -3.29 -7.52 -13.27
CA ARG A 115 -2.88 -6.19 -13.72
C ARG A 115 -4.07 -5.24 -13.67
N VAL A 116 -3.86 -4.05 -13.11
CA VAL A 116 -4.77 -2.92 -13.21
C VAL A 116 -3.94 -1.74 -13.67
N GLU A 117 -4.28 -1.18 -14.83
CA GLU A 117 -3.58 -0.05 -15.42
C GLU A 117 -4.48 1.19 -15.39
N VAL A 118 -3.99 2.30 -14.85
CA VAL A 118 -4.74 3.55 -14.81
C VAL A 118 -4.67 4.21 -16.18
N ARG A 119 -5.81 4.31 -16.87
CA ARG A 119 -5.90 4.94 -18.20
C ARG A 119 -6.18 6.43 -18.09
N GLU A 120 -7.05 6.82 -17.14
CA GLU A 120 -7.43 8.21 -16.93
C GLU A 120 -7.17 8.68 -15.48
N PRO A 121 -5.92 9.10 -15.16
CA PRO A 121 -5.55 9.52 -13.81
C PRO A 121 -6.40 10.67 -13.26
N GLN A 122 -6.83 11.60 -14.12
CA GLN A 122 -7.66 12.73 -13.68
C GLN A 122 -9.08 12.30 -13.31
N ALA A 123 -9.66 11.36 -14.07
CA ALA A 123 -10.97 10.80 -13.72
C ALA A 123 -10.90 10.00 -12.42
N LEU A 124 -9.82 9.23 -12.25
CA LEU A 124 -9.57 8.50 -11.01
C LEU A 124 -9.31 9.43 -9.82
N ALA A 125 -8.66 10.57 -10.03
CA ALA A 125 -8.46 11.59 -8.99
C ALA A 125 -9.79 12.18 -8.50
N ARG A 126 -10.75 12.44 -9.40
CA ARG A 126 -12.10 12.86 -9.00
C ARG A 126 -12.82 11.80 -8.16
N LEU A 127 -12.63 10.51 -8.48
CA LEU A 127 -13.17 9.41 -7.67
C LEU A 127 -12.50 9.28 -6.29
N ALA A 128 -11.30 9.85 -6.12
CA ALA A 128 -10.51 9.81 -4.90
C ALA A 128 -10.83 10.95 -3.90
N GLU A 129 -11.53 11.99 -4.36
CA GLU A 129 -11.94 13.13 -3.54
C GLU A 129 -13.01 12.72 -2.52
N ALA A 130 -12.92 13.25 -1.30
CA ALA A 130 -13.99 13.13 -0.32
C ALA A 130 -15.16 14.03 -0.77
N LEU A 131 -16.39 13.54 -0.64
CA LEU A 131 -17.60 14.37 -0.81
C LEU A 131 -17.74 15.35 0.35
#